data_AF-A0A8I1ALU0-F1
#
_entry.id   AF-A0A8I1ALU0-F1
#
_cell.length_a   1.000
_cell.length_b   1.000
_cell.length_c   1.000
_cell.angle_alpha   90.00
_cell.angle_beta   90.00
_cell.angle_gamma   90.00
#
_symmetry.space_group_name_H-M   'P 1'
#
loop_
_entity.id
_entity.type
_entity.pdbx_description
1 polymer ?
#
loop_
_entity_poly.entity_id
_entity_poly.type
_entity_poly.pdbx_seq_one_letter_code
_entity_poly.pdbx_strand_id
1 'polypeptide(L)' 'MKNIVMASYRINTENDIEADLIINKEACSFIELIAIDDGIQHIDDGMNKLLQNPEAKDVLVLHGESLHRLIDAIVED' A
#
# COMPACT_ATOMS: atom_id res chain seq x y z
N MET A 1 -10.63 10.61 -11.88
CA MET A 1 -9.72 10.68 -10.72
C MET A 1 -9.08 9.32 -10.59
N LYS A 2 -7.81 9.26 -10.19
CA LYS A 2 -7.17 7.97 -9.87
C LYS A 2 -7.82 7.46 -8.59
N ASN A 3 -8.54 6.36 -8.69
CA ASN A 3 -9.42 5.88 -7.63
C ASN A 3 -8.78 4.76 -6.80
N ILE A 4 -7.59 4.28 -7.16
CA ILE A 4 -6.86 3.25 -6.44
C ILE A 4 -5.48 3.77 -6.07
N VAL A 5 -5.09 3.53 -4.83
CA VAL A 5 -3.75 3.77 -4.30
C VAL A 5 -3.11 2.41 -4.02
N MET A 6 -1.88 2.23 -4.50
CA MET A 6 -1.10 1.02 -4.30
C MET A 6 0.18 1.36 -3.57
N ALA A 7 0.51 0.58 -2.54
CA ALA A 7 1.72 0.74 -1.75
C ALA A 7 2.49 -0.59 -1.73
N SER A 8 3.71 -0.62 -2.25
CA SER A 8 4.59 -1.76 -1.99
C SER A 8 5.08 -1.72 -0.55
N TYR A 9 5.29 -2.91 0.02
CA TYR A 9 5.80 -3.02 1.38
C TYR A 9 6.87 -4.11 1.48
N ARG A 10 7.71 -3.98 2.50
CA ARG A 10 8.65 -5.03 2.95
C ARG A 10 8.39 -5.38 4.40
N ILE A 11 8.87 -6.55 4.80
CA ILE A 11 8.96 -6.88 6.23
C ILE A 11 10.04 -5.99 6.84
N ASN A 12 9.78 -5.51 8.05
CA ASN A 12 10.75 -4.75 8.82
C ASN A 12 11.98 -5.61 9.11
N THR A 13 13.11 -4.92 9.14
CA THR A 13 14.41 -5.40 9.58
C THR A 13 14.68 -4.84 10.98
N GLU A 14 15.78 -5.28 11.59
CA GLU A 14 16.21 -4.79 12.90
C GLU A 14 16.52 -3.28 12.92
N ASN A 15 16.70 -2.65 11.75
CA ASN A 15 16.96 -1.22 11.62
C ASN A 15 15.68 -0.37 11.57
N ASP A 16 14.51 -1.00 11.42
CA ASP A 16 13.24 -0.29 11.35
C ASP A 16 12.68 -0.07 12.75
N ILE A 17 12.35 1.19 13.05
CA ILE A 17 11.96 1.63 14.41
C ILE A 17 10.44 1.50 14.62
N GLU A 18 9.65 1.67 13.57
CA GLU A 18 8.19 1.65 13.60
C GLU A 18 7.63 0.91 12.37
N ALA A 19 6.45 0.31 12.52
CA ALA A 19 5.74 -0.36 11.45
C ALA A 19 4.69 0.59 10.87
N ASP A 20 4.65 0.74 9.54
CA ASP A 20 3.56 1.45 8.87
C ASP A 20 2.28 0.61 8.85
N LEU A 21 2.44 -0.72 8.85
CA LEU A 21 1.33 -1.67 8.85
C LEU A 21 1.73 -3.02 9.47
N ILE A 22 0.74 -3.77 9.97
CA ILE A 22 0.93 -5.15 10.44
C ILE A 22 0.13 -6.10 9.55
N ILE A 23 0.82 -7.01 8.86
CA ILE A 23 0.19 -8.08 8.05
C ILE A 23 0.55 -9.42 8.66
N ASN A 24 -0.45 -10.23 8.99
CA ASN A 24 -0.24 -11.57 9.54
C ASN A 24 0.72 -11.62 10.74
N LYS A 25 0.65 -10.60 11.61
CA LYS A 25 1.53 -10.39 12.78
C LYS A 25 2.99 -10.04 12.45
N GLU A 26 3.30 -9.74 11.19
CA GLU A 26 4.59 -9.20 10.77
C GLU A 26 4.51 -7.68 10.66
N ALA A 27 5.47 -6.99 11.26
CA ALA A 27 5.67 -5.55 11.09
C ALA A 27 6.23 -5.28 9.69
N CYS A 28 5.58 -4.37 8.97
CA CYS A 28 5.95 -4.02 7.61
C CYS A 28 6.04 -2.50 7.44
N SER A 29 6.88 -2.08 6.50
CA SER A 29 7.07 -0.69 6.11
C SER A 29 6.75 -0.52 4.63
N PHE A 30 6.13 0.61 4.30
CA PHE A 30 5.89 0.99 2.92
C PHE A 30 7.21 1.42 2.26
N ILE A 31 7.33 1.11 0.97
CA ILE A 31 8.53 1.42 0.18
C ILE A 31 8.20 2.45 -0.89
N GLU A 32 7.20 2.17 -1.73
CA GLU A 32 6.79 3.05 -2.82
C GLU A 32 5.26 3.10 -2.92
N LEU A 33 4.75 4.29 -3.24
CA LEU A 33 3.32 4.57 -3.36
C LEU A 33 3.01 5.10 -4.77
N ILE A 34 1.97 4.55 -5.40
CA ILE A 34 1.43 5.06 -6.67
C ILE A 34 -0.09 5.17 -6.61
N ALA A 35 -0.64 6.11 -7.37
CA ALA A 35 -2.06 6.17 -7.66
C ALA A 35 -2.30 5.74 -9.11
N ILE A 36 -3.32 4.92 -9.33
CA ILE A 36 -3.71 4.38 -10.65
C ILE A 36 -5.20 4.57 -10.90
N ASP A 37 -5.58 4.43 -12.17
CA ASP A 37 -7.00 4.36 -12.56
C ASP A 37 -7.58 2.97 -12.28
N ASP A 38 -8.92 2.87 -12.31
CA ASP A 38 -9.61 1.60 -12.10
C ASP A 38 -9.44 0.64 -13.28
N GLY A 39 -9.51 -0.66 -12.99
CA GLY A 39 -9.50 -1.72 -13.99
C GLY A 39 -8.33 -2.67 -13.83
N ILE A 40 -8.56 -3.93 -14.19
CA ILE A 40 -7.62 -5.04 -13.93
C ILE A 40 -6.26 -4.76 -14.56
N GLN A 41 -6.21 -4.26 -15.81
CA GLN A 41 -4.94 -3.96 -16.48
C GLN A 41 -4.11 -2.90 -15.72
N HIS A 42 -4.75 -1.84 -15.23
CA HIS A 42 -4.05 -0.80 -14.49
C HIS A 42 -3.53 -1.30 -13.13
N ILE A 43 -4.25 -2.21 -12.49
CA ILE A 43 -3.83 -2.89 -11.26
C ILE A 43 -2.61 -3.79 -11.56
N ASP A 44 -2.68 -4.61 -12.60
CA ASP A 44 -1.59 -5.51 -12.98
C ASP A 44 -0.32 -4.72 -13.36
N ASP A 45 -0.46 -3.66 -14.15
CA ASP A 45 0.66 -2.79 -14.52
C ASP A 45 1.26 -2.10 -13.29
N GLY A 46 0.41 -1.64 -12.37
CA GLY A 46 0.82 -1.03 -11.11
C GLY A 46 1.57 -2.01 -10.20
N MET A 47 1.08 -3.24 -10.04
CA MET A 47 1.75 -4.30 -9.28
C MET A 47 3.10 -4.62 -9.89
N ASN A 48 3.14 -4.86 -11.20
CA ASN A 48 4.37 -5.17 -11.91
C ASN A 48 5.42 -4.06 -11.76
N LYS A 49 5.00 -2.79 -11.82
CA LYS A 49 5.89 -1.66 -11.59
C LYS A 49 6.46 -1.67 -10.16
N LEU A 50 5.60 -1.80 -9.16
CA LEU A 50 6.00 -1.74 -7.75
C LEU A 50 6.89 -2.93 -7.34
N LEU A 51 6.64 -4.12 -7.89
CA LEU A 51 7.41 -5.34 -7.64
C LEU A 51 8.75 -5.37 -8.39
N GLN A 52 9.07 -4.38 -9.22
CA GLN A 52 10.44 -4.22 -9.75
C GLN A 52 11.43 -3.81 -8.66
N ASN A 53 10.95 -3.28 -7.53
CA ASN A 53 11.81 -3.01 -6.38
C ASN A 53 12.17 -4.34 -5.69
N PRO A 54 13.47 -4.71 -5.62
CA PRO A 54 13.88 -6.00 -5.06
C PRO A 54 13.62 -6.14 -3.55
N GLU A 55 13.39 -5.03 -2.84
CA GLU A 55 13.03 -5.06 -1.43
C GLU A 55 11.53 -5.29 -1.21
N ALA A 56 10.69 -5.08 -2.24
CA ALA A 56 9.25 -5.25 -2.12
C ALA A 56 8.89 -6.73 -1.93
N LYS A 57 8.19 -7.02 -0.83
CA LYS A 57 7.58 -8.34 -0.57
C LYS A 57 6.29 -8.51 -1.35
N ASP A 58 5.44 -7.48 -1.33
CA ASP A 58 4.15 -7.48 -2.02
C ASP A 58 3.59 -6.04 -2.11
N VAL A 59 2.36 -5.91 -2.60
CA VAL A 59 1.65 -4.63 -2.78
C VAL A 59 0.29 -4.65 -2.07
N LEU A 60 0.05 -3.64 -1.23
CA LEU A 60 -1.27 -3.33 -0.68
C LEU A 60 -2.04 -2.46 -1.68
N VAL A 61 -3.27 -2.88 -2.03
CA VAL A 61 -4.16 -2.15 -2.94
C VAL A 61 -5.34 -1.60 -2.16
N LEU A 62 -5.51 -0.28 -2.20
CA LEU A 62 -6.58 0.44 -1.50
C LEU A 62 -7.40 1.24 -2.51
N HIS A 63 -8.72 1.03 -2.49
CA HIS A 63 -9.62 1.94 -3.19
C HIS A 63 -9.68 3.28 -2.42
N GLY A 64 -9.42 4.39 -3.09
CA GLY A 64 -9.29 5.73 -2.51
C GLY A 64 -10.52 6.17 -1.74
N GLU A 65 -11.73 5.87 -2.22
CA GLU A 65 -12.97 6.13 -1.48
C GLU A 65 -13.07 5.33 -0.17
N SER A 66 -12.51 4.12 -0.14
CA SER A 66 -12.46 3.33 1.08
C SER A 66 -11.47 3.90 2.08
N LEU A 67 -10.34 4.45 1.60
CA LEU A 67 -9.39 5.17 2.45
C LEU A 67 -10.00 6.47 3.00
N HIS A 68 -10.73 7.23 2.18
CA HIS A 68 -11.41 8.46 2.63
C HIS A 68 -12.39 8.15 3.78
N ARG A 69 -13.26 7.14 3.60
CA ARG A 69 -14.19 6.69 4.65
C ARG A 69 -13.49 6.22 5.93
N LEU A 70 -12.33 5.56 5.80
CA LEU A 70 -11.55 5.13 6.96
C LEU A 70 -11.00 6.35 7.72
N ILE A 71 -10.47 7.34 7.01
CA ILE A 71 -9.93 8.57 7.60
C ILE A 71 -11.05 9.35 8.29
N ASP A 72 -12.20 9.53 7.63
CA ASP A 72 -13.35 10.22 8.20
C ASP A 72 -13.78 9.55 9.53
N ALA A 73 -13.84 8.22 9.55
CA ALA A 73 -14.20 7.47 10.76
C ALA A 73 -13.18 7.59 11.90
N ILE A 74 -11.90 7.87 11.61
CA ILE A 74 -10.84 8.05 12.62
C ILE A 74 -10.79 9.49 13.13
N VAL A 75 -11.12 10.47 12.27
CA VAL A 75 -11.07 11.91 12.59
C VAL A 75 -12.34 12.39 13.30
N GLU A 76 -13.45 11.65 13.19
CA GLU A 76 -14.71 11.96 13.89
C GLU A 76 -14.76 11.44 15.36
N ASP A 77 -13.71 10.76 15.85
CA ASP A 77 -13.49 10.39 17.27
C ASP A 77 -12.50 11.34 17.98
#